data_AF-A0A143Q5S5-F1
#
_entry.id   AF-A0A143Q5S5-F1
#
_cell.length_a   1.000
_cell.length_b   1.000
_cell.length_c   1.000
_cell.angle_alpha   90.00
_cell.angle_beta   90.00
_cell.angle_gamma   90.00
#
_symmetry.space_group_name_H-M   'P 1'
#
loop_
_entity.id
_entity.type
_entity.pdbx_description
1 polymer ?
#
loop_
_entity_poly.entity_id
_entity_poly.type
_entity_poly.pdbx_seq_one_letter_code
_entity_poly.pdbx_strand_id
1 'polypeptide(L)'
;MTDIRLENFLLSSLAEDWMSFGEFLFFAGRITPRTSAPPDVAEVVRDLATRGLIELGGWSDDGRFEVWDVSVDEALHRIAYGYQGEAGYLNGDTEVLGRTEVFRANLTALGEERLSELGDPYDNYGDPWSEVPHLRIARTVPPWREVDDRP
;
A
#
# COMPACT_ATOMS: atom_id res chain seq x y z
N MET A 1 1.60 -3.04 13.83
CA MET A 1 1.77 -1.58 13.80
C MET A 1 2.71 -1.24 12.68
N THR A 2 2.18 -0.65 11.62
CA THR A 2 2.94 -0.19 10.45
C THR A 2 3.93 0.91 10.84
N ASP A 3 5.05 1.01 10.12
CA ASP A 3 5.97 2.15 10.23
C ASP A 3 5.24 3.44 9.83
N ILE A 4 5.35 4.51 10.63
CA ILE A 4 4.56 5.73 10.45
C ILE A 4 4.86 6.47 9.13
N ARG A 5 6.07 6.32 8.59
CA ARG A 5 6.45 6.91 7.31
C ARG A 5 5.84 6.13 6.17
N LEU A 6 5.89 4.78 6.23
CA LEU A 6 5.18 3.94 5.27
C LEU A 6 3.66 4.19 5.32
N GLU A 7 3.07 4.26 6.52
CA GLU A 7 1.65 4.62 6.72
C GLU A 7 1.31 5.93 6.01
N ASN A 8 2.09 7.00 6.23
CA ASN A 8 1.79 8.30 5.62
C ASN A 8 1.87 8.27 4.08
N PHE A 9 2.90 7.64 3.50
CA PHE A 9 2.99 7.50 2.04
C PHE A 9 1.85 6.66 1.45
N LEU A 10 1.46 5.56 2.11
CA LEU A 10 0.35 4.72 1.66
C LEU A 10 -0.98 5.47 1.72
N LEU A 11 -1.30 6.13 2.85
CA LEU A 11 -2.54 6.90 2.97
C LEU A 11 -2.58 8.09 1.99
N SER A 12 -1.45 8.77 1.78
CA SER A 12 -1.34 9.85 0.79
C SER A 12 -1.51 9.38 -0.65
N SER A 13 -1.12 8.15 -0.99
CA SER A 13 -1.34 7.58 -2.32
C SER A 13 -2.79 7.11 -2.48
N LEU A 14 -3.37 6.50 -1.45
CA LEU A 14 -4.77 6.07 -1.39
C LEU A 14 -5.79 7.22 -1.43
N ALA A 15 -5.36 8.46 -1.13
CA ALA A 15 -6.17 9.66 -1.24
C ALA A 15 -6.33 10.17 -2.69
N GLU A 16 -5.40 9.80 -3.58
CA GLU A 16 -5.41 10.22 -4.99
C GLU A 16 -6.12 9.20 -5.89
N ASP A 17 -5.92 7.88 -5.64
CA ASP A 17 -6.65 6.79 -6.28
C ASP A 17 -6.60 5.50 -5.42
N TRP A 18 -7.28 4.43 -5.83
CA TRP A 18 -7.12 3.10 -5.24
C TRP A 18 -5.68 2.55 -5.39
N MET A 19 -5.29 1.55 -4.59
CA MET A 19 -3.99 0.87 -4.74
C MET A 19 -4.10 -0.66 -4.77
N SER A 20 -3.36 -1.30 -5.68
CA SER A 20 -3.15 -2.75 -5.75
C SER A 20 -2.07 -3.26 -4.79
N PHE A 21 -2.02 -4.58 -4.55
CA PHE A 21 -0.98 -5.18 -3.70
C PHE A 21 0.45 -4.94 -4.22
N GLY A 22 0.59 -4.87 -5.55
CA GLY A 22 1.86 -4.54 -6.21
C GLY A 22 2.37 -3.13 -5.86
N GLU A 23 1.47 -2.18 -5.64
CA GLU A 23 1.83 -0.82 -5.24
C GLU A 23 2.19 -0.76 -3.76
N PHE A 24 1.46 -1.47 -2.88
CA PHE A 24 1.89 -1.63 -1.47
C PHE A 24 3.31 -2.22 -1.39
N LEU A 25 3.63 -3.23 -2.20
CA LEU A 25 4.98 -3.81 -2.32
C LEU A 25 6.01 -2.78 -2.82
N PHE A 26 5.67 -1.96 -3.82
CA PHE A 26 6.55 -0.91 -4.35
C PHE A 26 6.88 0.16 -3.30
N PHE A 27 5.88 0.67 -2.58
CA PHE A 27 6.08 1.64 -1.50
C PHE A 27 6.89 1.03 -0.35
N ALA A 28 6.53 -0.17 0.12
CA ALA A 28 7.25 -0.86 1.20
C ALA A 28 8.71 -1.16 0.82
N GLY A 29 8.97 -1.62 -0.41
CA GLY A 29 10.29 -1.92 -0.93
C GLY A 29 11.25 -0.72 -0.93
N ARG A 30 10.76 0.51 -1.11
CA ARG A 30 11.58 1.73 -1.09
C ARG A 30 11.65 2.41 0.29
N ILE A 31 10.55 2.41 1.04
CA ILE A 31 10.43 3.17 2.29
C ILE A 31 10.91 2.36 3.50
N THR A 32 10.59 1.06 3.53
CA THR A 32 10.94 0.13 4.60
C THR A 32 11.48 -1.19 4.01
N PRO A 33 12.70 -1.21 3.43
CA PRO A 33 13.19 -2.37 2.67
C PRO A 33 13.24 -3.69 3.47
N ARG A 34 13.32 -3.61 4.81
CA ARG A 34 13.29 -4.77 5.73
C ARG A 34 11.89 -5.40 5.89
N THR A 35 10.84 -4.74 5.39
CA THR A 35 9.41 -5.10 5.51
C THR A 35 8.80 -5.11 4.10
N SER A 36 9.51 -5.75 3.16
CA SER A 36 9.20 -5.73 1.72
C SER A 36 8.85 -7.10 1.14
N ALA A 37 8.91 -8.17 1.95
CA ALA A 37 8.41 -9.48 1.51
C ALA A 37 6.88 -9.48 1.46
N PRO A 38 6.24 -10.21 0.54
CA PRO A 38 4.78 -10.25 0.43
C PRO A 38 4.02 -10.54 1.74
N PRO A 39 4.45 -11.50 2.61
CA PRO A 39 3.78 -11.72 3.89
C PRO A 39 3.86 -10.51 4.84
N ASP A 40 4.98 -9.79 4.86
CA ASP A 40 5.15 -8.61 5.72
C ASP A 40 4.25 -7.45 5.25
N VAL A 41 4.12 -7.28 3.93
CA VAL A 41 3.25 -6.26 3.33
C VAL A 41 1.76 -6.61 3.51
N ALA A 42 1.41 -7.90 3.49
CA ALA A 42 0.06 -8.34 3.86
C ALA A 42 -0.28 -8.00 5.33
N GLU A 43 0.68 -8.05 6.24
CA GLU A 43 0.49 -7.60 7.64
C GLU A 43 0.40 -6.06 7.77
N VAL A 44 1.01 -5.29 6.85
CA VAL A 44 0.76 -3.83 6.75
C VAL A 44 -0.68 -3.56 6.29
N VAL A 45 -1.17 -4.26 5.26
CA VAL A 45 -2.57 -4.18 4.80
C VAL A 45 -3.52 -4.58 5.94
N ARG A 46 -3.21 -5.64 6.69
CA ARG A 46 -3.94 -6.06 7.89
C ARG A 46 -4.05 -4.96 8.93
N ASP A 47 -2.94 -4.31 9.29
CA ASP A 47 -2.88 -3.28 10.33
C ASP A 47 -3.79 -2.09 9.96
N LEU A 48 -3.68 -1.60 8.73
CA LEU A 48 -4.47 -0.48 8.21
C LEU A 48 -5.97 -0.81 8.15
N ALA A 49 -6.34 -1.99 7.63
CA ALA A 49 -7.73 -2.42 7.51
C ALA A 49 -8.37 -2.70 8.88
N THR A 50 -7.64 -3.35 9.79
CA THR A 50 -8.11 -3.62 11.17
C THR A 50 -8.30 -2.32 11.96
N ARG A 51 -7.51 -1.28 11.66
CA ARG A 51 -7.69 0.08 12.21
C ARG A 51 -8.79 0.89 11.50
N GLY A 52 -9.43 0.33 10.47
CA GLY A 52 -10.49 0.99 9.70
C GLY A 52 -10.01 2.14 8.81
N LEU A 53 -8.70 2.24 8.52
CA LEU A 53 -8.11 3.31 7.70
C LEU A 53 -8.28 3.06 6.19
N ILE A 54 -8.40 1.80 5.81
CA ILE A 54 -8.60 1.35 4.43
C ILE A 54 -9.72 0.33 4.34
N GLU A 55 -10.45 0.34 3.23
CA GLU A 55 -11.37 -0.72 2.82
C GLU A 55 -10.67 -1.67 1.85
N LEU A 56 -10.99 -2.95 1.91
CA LEU A 56 -10.43 -4.00 1.05
C LEU A 56 -11.48 -4.47 0.05
N GLY A 57 -11.12 -4.52 -1.23
CA GLY A 57 -12.01 -4.96 -2.30
C GLY A 57 -11.27 -5.44 -3.53
N GLY A 58 -11.99 -5.57 -4.64
CA GLY A 58 -11.45 -5.97 -5.93
C GLY A 58 -12.38 -5.55 -7.07
N TRP A 59 -12.08 -6.00 -8.29
CA TRP A 59 -12.99 -5.84 -9.41
C TRP A 59 -14.16 -6.82 -9.33
N SER A 60 -15.37 -6.32 -9.62
CA SER A 60 -16.52 -7.13 -9.99
C SER A 60 -16.39 -7.70 -11.42
N ASP A 61 -17.23 -8.70 -11.74
CA ASP A 61 -17.37 -9.22 -13.11
C ASP A 61 -17.83 -8.15 -14.14
N ASP A 62 -18.37 -7.01 -13.68
CA ASP A 62 -18.78 -5.87 -14.52
C ASP A 62 -17.78 -4.71 -14.57
N GLY A 63 -16.56 -4.91 -14.02
CA GLY A 63 -15.46 -3.96 -14.11
C GLY A 63 -15.65 -2.72 -13.22
N ARG A 64 -16.32 -2.87 -12.08
CA ARG A 64 -16.47 -1.85 -11.03
C ARG A 64 -15.74 -2.30 -9.77
N PHE A 65 -15.14 -1.36 -9.05
CA PHE A 65 -14.56 -1.70 -7.76
C PHE A 65 -15.68 -1.99 -6.76
N GLU A 66 -15.60 -3.14 -6.08
CA GLU A 66 -16.51 -3.54 -5.02
C GLU A 66 -15.72 -3.84 -3.74
N VAL A 67 -16.10 -3.17 -2.66
CA VAL A 67 -15.62 -3.49 -1.30
C VAL A 67 -16.13 -4.87 -0.91
N TRP A 68 -15.25 -5.72 -0.38
CA TRP A 68 -15.65 -7.06 0.03
C TRP A 68 -16.33 -7.05 1.40
N ASP A 69 -17.60 -7.48 1.44
CA ASP A 69 -18.34 -7.74 2.69
C ASP A 69 -17.87 -9.05 3.35
N VAL A 70 -16.64 -9.04 3.87
CA VAL A 70 -15.98 -10.17 4.54
C VAL A 70 -15.06 -9.69 5.66
N SER A 71 -14.57 -10.62 6.50
CA SER A 71 -13.55 -10.29 7.50
C SER A 71 -12.21 -9.95 6.86
N VAL A 72 -11.39 -9.15 7.58
CA VAL A 72 -10.01 -8.84 7.16
C VAL A 72 -9.19 -10.11 6.93
N ASP A 73 -9.40 -11.18 7.72
CA ASP A 73 -8.73 -12.47 7.52
C ASP A 73 -9.11 -13.16 6.20
N GLU A 74 -10.38 -13.12 5.80
CA GLU A 74 -10.85 -13.66 4.52
C GLU A 74 -10.38 -12.80 3.33
N ALA A 75 -10.36 -11.48 3.47
CA ALA A 75 -9.78 -10.58 2.48
C ALA A 75 -8.28 -10.86 2.28
N LEU A 76 -7.52 -11.04 3.37
CA LEU A 76 -6.09 -11.40 3.30
C LEU A 76 -5.88 -12.81 2.74
N HIS A 77 -6.79 -13.76 3.01
CA HIS A 77 -6.76 -15.08 2.38
C HIS A 77 -6.91 -14.98 0.86
N ARG A 78 -7.84 -14.15 0.37
CA ARG A 78 -8.01 -13.85 -1.07
C ARG A 78 -6.77 -13.21 -1.67
N ILE A 79 -6.19 -12.19 -1.00
CA ILE A 79 -4.95 -11.53 -1.43
C ILE A 79 -3.78 -12.53 -1.54
N ALA A 80 -3.68 -13.47 -0.60
CA ALA A 80 -2.62 -14.48 -0.56
C ALA A 80 -2.79 -15.60 -1.60
N TYR A 81 -3.98 -16.19 -1.72
CA TYR A 81 -4.20 -17.40 -2.53
C TYR A 81 -4.85 -17.13 -3.89
N GLY A 82 -5.54 -16.00 -4.05
CA GLY A 82 -6.27 -15.62 -5.25
C GLY A 82 -7.79 -15.58 -5.04
N TYR A 83 -8.50 -14.92 -5.96
CA TYR A 83 -9.95 -14.78 -5.94
C TYR A 83 -10.50 -14.59 -7.35
N GLN A 84 -11.71 -15.09 -7.63
CA GLN A 84 -12.40 -14.99 -8.93
C GLN A 84 -11.57 -15.37 -10.19
N GLY A 85 -10.54 -16.21 -10.03
CA GLY A 85 -9.67 -16.66 -11.12
C GLY A 85 -8.34 -15.90 -11.22
N GLU A 86 -8.20 -14.78 -10.51
CA GLU A 86 -6.95 -14.04 -10.39
C GLU A 86 -6.03 -14.68 -9.33
N ALA A 87 -4.72 -14.68 -9.59
CA ALA A 87 -3.72 -15.34 -8.76
C ALA A 87 -3.24 -14.44 -7.61
N GLY A 88 -3.35 -14.93 -6.37
CA GLY A 88 -2.83 -14.24 -5.17
C GLY A 88 -1.32 -14.35 -5.03
N TYR A 89 -0.72 -13.60 -4.09
CA TYR A 89 0.73 -13.43 -4.03
C TYR A 89 1.54 -14.68 -3.65
N LEU A 90 0.91 -15.75 -3.15
CA LEU A 90 1.57 -17.04 -2.91
C LEU A 90 1.58 -17.96 -4.15
N ASN A 91 0.73 -17.66 -5.14
CA ASN A 91 0.48 -18.51 -6.31
C ASN A 91 0.89 -17.86 -7.65
N GLY A 92 1.09 -16.54 -7.68
CA GLY A 92 1.66 -15.81 -8.81
C GLY A 92 3.19 -15.91 -8.88
N ASP A 93 3.76 -15.78 -10.08
CA ASP A 93 5.21 -15.62 -10.25
C ASP A 93 5.65 -14.26 -9.67
N THR A 94 6.88 -14.15 -9.18
CA THR A 94 7.43 -12.95 -8.54
C THR A 94 7.36 -11.69 -9.42
N GLU A 95 7.48 -11.82 -10.75
CA GLU A 95 7.30 -10.71 -11.70
C GLU A 95 5.82 -10.32 -11.92
N VAL A 96 4.87 -11.20 -11.56
CA VAL A 96 3.42 -10.98 -11.67
C VAL A 96 2.85 -10.32 -10.41
N LEU A 97 3.53 -10.40 -9.26
CA LEU A 97 3.08 -9.80 -7.98
C LEU A 97 2.79 -8.29 -8.09
N GLY A 98 3.61 -7.57 -8.86
CA GLY A 98 3.41 -6.15 -9.19
C GLY A 98 2.20 -5.84 -10.08
N ARG A 99 1.42 -6.86 -10.47
CA ARG A 99 0.26 -6.79 -11.39
C ARG A 99 -0.94 -7.61 -10.90
N THR A 100 -0.94 -8.08 -9.65
CA THR A 100 -2.06 -8.85 -9.10
C THR A 100 -3.25 -7.93 -8.81
N GLU A 101 -4.19 -7.84 -9.76
CA GLU A 101 -5.44 -7.07 -9.60
C GLU A 101 -6.51 -7.79 -8.76
N VAL A 102 -6.15 -8.92 -8.12
CA VAL A 102 -6.94 -9.63 -7.09
C VAL A 102 -7.52 -8.67 -6.06
N PHE A 103 -6.76 -7.63 -5.69
CA PHE A 103 -7.08 -6.72 -4.61
C PHE A 103 -6.80 -5.27 -4.98
N ARG A 104 -7.69 -4.41 -4.49
CA ARG A 104 -7.53 -2.96 -4.44
C ARG A 104 -7.97 -2.47 -3.05
N ALA A 105 -7.25 -1.51 -2.49
CA ALA A 105 -7.69 -0.76 -1.33
C ALA A 105 -8.15 0.64 -1.70
N ASN A 106 -9.11 1.15 -0.93
CA ASN A 106 -9.50 2.56 -0.90
C ASN A 106 -9.24 3.16 0.48
N LEU A 107 -9.00 4.46 0.54
CA LEU A 107 -8.98 5.22 1.79
C LEU A 107 -10.41 5.33 2.37
N THR A 108 -10.56 5.21 3.69
CA THR A 108 -11.83 5.52 4.38
C THR A 108 -11.83 6.96 4.90
N ALA A 109 -12.98 7.45 5.36
CA ALA A 109 -13.06 8.74 6.08
C ALA A 109 -12.12 8.80 7.31
N LEU A 110 -11.93 7.68 8.02
CA LEU A 110 -10.97 7.61 9.13
C LEU A 110 -9.51 7.61 8.62
N GLY A 111 -9.27 7.05 7.44
CA GLY A 111 -8.01 7.19 6.70
C GLY A 111 -7.70 8.63 6.28
N GLU A 112 -8.71 9.37 5.80
CA GLU A 112 -8.61 10.80 5.47
C GLU A 112 -8.30 11.66 6.71
N GLU A 113 -9.04 11.45 7.81
CA GLU A 113 -8.76 12.09 9.11
C GLU A 113 -7.31 11.82 9.54
N ARG A 114 -6.88 10.55 9.47
CA ARG A 114 -5.52 10.14 9.83
C ARG A 114 -4.45 10.75 8.93
N LEU A 115 -4.69 10.85 7.62
CA LEU A 115 -3.79 11.53 6.69
C LEU A 115 -3.69 13.03 7.02
N SER A 116 -4.80 13.66 7.41
CA SER A 116 -4.81 15.07 7.83
C SER A 116 -3.98 15.31 9.10
N GLU A 117 -3.98 14.38 10.05
CA GLU A 117 -3.09 14.43 11.24
C GLU A 117 -1.61 14.31 10.88
N LEU A 118 -1.27 13.48 9.89
CA LEU A 118 0.11 13.19 9.50
C LEU A 118 0.71 14.28 8.59
N GLY A 119 -0.12 14.90 7.73
CA GLY A 119 0.30 15.87 6.73
C GLY A 119 1.10 15.25 5.59
N ASP A 120 1.44 16.05 4.57
CA ASP A 120 2.08 15.59 3.33
C ASP A 120 3.40 14.82 3.60
N PRO A 121 3.54 13.56 3.13
CA PRO A 121 4.72 12.74 3.42
C PRO A 121 5.99 13.25 2.72
N TYR A 122 5.89 13.93 1.59
CA TYR A 122 7.04 14.52 0.90
C TYR A 122 7.58 15.74 1.62
N ASP A 123 6.71 16.59 2.18
CA ASP A 123 7.13 17.71 3.03
C ASP A 123 7.76 17.24 4.35
N ASN A 124 7.24 16.14 4.91
CA ASN A 124 7.76 15.53 6.14
C ASN A 124 9.08 14.78 5.95
N TYR A 125 9.22 14.02 4.85
CA TYR A 125 10.25 12.98 4.72
C TYR A 125 11.14 13.07 3.47
N GLY A 126 10.83 13.99 2.55
CA GLY A 126 11.49 14.11 1.25
C GLY A 126 10.99 13.10 0.21
N ASP A 127 11.57 13.16 -0.99
CA ASP A 127 11.18 12.31 -2.13
C ASP A 127 11.96 10.96 -2.16
N PRO A 128 11.31 9.82 -1.82
CA PRO A 128 11.94 8.49 -1.88
C PRO A 128 12.49 8.11 -3.25
N TRP A 129 11.93 8.64 -4.32
CA TRP A 129 12.30 8.34 -5.70
C TRP A 129 13.12 9.47 -6.33
N SER A 130 13.68 10.36 -5.51
CA SER A 130 14.56 11.46 -5.96
C SER A 130 15.71 11.00 -6.88
N GLU A 131 16.20 9.77 -6.74
CA GLU A 131 17.24 9.17 -7.60
C GLU A 131 16.70 8.56 -8.91
N VAL A 132 15.39 8.38 -9.06
CA VAL A 132 14.71 7.78 -10.21
C VAL A 132 14.00 8.87 -11.03
N PRO A 133 14.58 9.36 -12.15
CA PRO A 133 14.15 10.61 -12.78
C PRO A 133 12.70 10.70 -13.25
N HIS A 134 12.05 9.55 -13.54
CA HIS A 134 10.67 9.50 -14.02
C HIS A 134 9.63 9.32 -12.90
N LEU A 135 10.07 9.14 -11.65
CA LEU A 135 9.23 9.03 -10.44
C LEU A 135 9.41 10.22 -9.49
N ARG A 136 10.46 11.02 -9.70
CA ARG A 136 10.76 12.21 -8.91
C ARG A 136 9.60 13.22 -8.98
N ILE A 137 9.21 13.75 -7.83
CA ILE A 137 8.18 14.79 -7.76
C ILE A 137 8.67 16.13 -8.35
N ALA A 138 7.78 16.88 -8.98
CA ALA A 138 8.12 18.12 -9.68
C ALA A 138 8.38 19.34 -8.76
N ARG A 139 8.26 19.18 -7.43
CA ARG A 139 8.37 20.27 -6.43
C ARG A 139 9.59 20.08 -5.52
N THR A 140 10.13 21.19 -5.02
CA THR A 140 11.22 21.16 -4.03
C THR A 140 10.70 20.66 -2.69
N VAL A 141 11.38 19.67 -2.12
CA VAL A 141 11.11 19.07 -0.80
C VAL A 141 12.42 18.84 -0.04
N PRO A 142 12.38 18.50 1.26
CA PRO A 142 13.58 18.08 1.98
C PRO A 142 14.29 16.89 1.30
N PRO A 143 15.62 16.72 1.51
CA PRO A 143 16.31 15.54 1.01
C PRO A 143 15.76 14.29 1.69
N TRP A 144 15.50 13.25 0.89
CA TRP A 144 15.19 11.93 1.41
C TRP A 144 16.31 11.45 2.32
N ARG A 145 15.92 11.02 3.53
CA ARG A 145 16.82 10.38 4.49
C ARG A 145 16.39 8.94 4.67
N GLU A 146 17.16 8.00 4.14
CA GLU A 146 17.03 6.61 4.59
C GLU A 146 17.22 6.57 6.11
N VAL A 147 16.45 5.73 6.81
CA VAL A 147 16.48 5.70 8.28
C VAL A 147 17.87 5.26 8.70
N ASP A 148 18.54 6.06 9.55
CA ASP A 148 19.96 5.87 9.89
C ASP A 148 20.17 4.47 10.49
N ASP A 149 20.93 3.64 9.80
CA ASP A 149 20.98 2.18 9.92
C ASP A 149 21.83 1.74 11.14
N ARG A 150 21.55 2.33 12.31
CA ARG A 150 22.32 2.10 13.55
C ARG A 150 21.56 1.22 14.54
N PRO A 151 22.16 0.11 15.00
CA PRO A 151 21.68 -0.64 16.15
C PRO A 151 21.93 0.10 17.48
#